data_AF-A0AAN7U4B9-F1
#
_entry.id   AF-A0AAN7U4B9-F1
#
_cell.length_a   1.000
_cell.length_b   1.000
_cell.length_c   1.000
_cell.angle_alpha   90.00
_cell.angle_beta   90.00
_cell.angle_gamma   90.00
#
_symmetry.space_group_name_H-M   'P 1'
#
loop_
_entity.id
_entity.type
_entity.pdbx_description
1 polymer ?
#
loop_
_entity_poly.entity_id
_entity_poly.type
_entity_poly.pdbx_seq_one_letter_code
_entity_poly.pdbx_strand_id
1 'polypeptide(L)'
;MKKINLIFLNFFLFLIIFLNYINAFQQQQQLRSKRIQIQQASFHFLSATGYRASLTQQEWCEEYQVVGGRDYYWSDFRSMAITYLDLYISLQFDVECEPQLIEFRKFFIINVNQPPAYSKNSTFWDTTYLQLALNSFTCGFNGSKIEDFDFVSNDLRNNFNADEIKQKVWFLIGDYITSEFKQRENSNRRMDYDSGLYIPFLDRYSGTDYTSEQQIRAGYPSFMGRSLWFIFHTVAQRISDSQCESDPNSNEIYNQITVKVKNFMTSFLYQHPCPICREHQISRIFVNDRYAKDPIDNEAIRYYPIEHLLMGGIRGDTFGKISTMIPTDKKSISSFFWKLHNAITSSVDNGCQCFTQEYEDKSPYKCVFDYKLQIQPQFPRQQRLFPFGKRFEFFLSPDHNYTLFDEIREQFIPIVTEINQLDTFALRKELFQYWSNGVSISKKSQTTVNQLLSLITNMTTQFMNSNVLSASYSYQSDLPLQCNLILEKLNASTHSLSTPTIRDAFPPSVCNPYLQPSVCDQQYLYKYFTQPPVTSPPKSTKNVEPINSTTSTTSTSKSSTGSSFRFKINFILIIVLILSIFSF
;
A
#
# COMPACT_ATOMS: atom_id res chain seq x y z
N MET A 1 -1.57 -21.39 -61.70
CA MET A 1 -1.07 -21.15 -60.32
C MET A 1 -0.08 -19.99 -60.37
N LYS A 2 -0.45 -18.86 -59.76
CA LYS A 2 0.31 -17.61 -59.78
C LYS A 2 1.62 -17.79 -59.01
N LYS A 3 2.75 -17.35 -59.59
CA LYS A 3 4.01 -17.16 -58.85
C LYS A 3 3.73 -16.11 -57.76
N ILE A 4 3.49 -16.57 -56.53
CA ILE A 4 3.56 -15.68 -55.37
C ILE A 4 4.95 -15.09 -55.40
N ASN A 5 5.01 -13.76 -55.52
CA ASN A 5 6.24 -13.02 -55.68
C ASN A 5 7.10 -13.26 -54.42
N LEU A 6 8.24 -13.94 -54.57
CA LEU A 6 9.10 -14.35 -53.46
C LEU A 6 9.49 -13.15 -52.56
N ILE A 7 9.56 -11.96 -53.16
CA ILE A 7 9.79 -10.68 -52.49
C ILE A 7 8.66 -10.36 -51.49
N PHE A 8 7.41 -10.61 -51.87
CA PHE A 8 6.24 -10.37 -51.03
C PHE A 8 6.20 -11.30 -49.83
N LEU A 9 6.53 -12.58 -50.04
CA LEU A 9 6.63 -13.57 -48.97
C LEU A 9 7.74 -13.21 -47.97
N ASN A 10 8.91 -12.79 -48.46
CA ASN A 10 10.03 -12.36 -47.62
C ASN A 10 9.72 -11.09 -46.83
N PHE A 11 9.04 -10.11 -47.45
CA PHE A 11 8.62 -8.89 -46.76
C PHE A 11 7.60 -9.19 -45.65
N PHE A 12 6.61 -10.05 -45.92
CA PHE A 12 5.62 -10.44 -44.93
C PHE A 12 6.25 -11.21 -43.75
N LEU A 13 7.21 -12.11 -44.04
CA LEU A 13 7.98 -12.82 -43.02
C LEU A 13 8.82 -11.86 -42.17
N PHE A 14 9.51 -10.90 -42.80
CA PHE A 14 10.27 -9.88 -42.09
C PHE A 14 9.38 -9.03 -41.19
N LEU A 15 8.21 -8.60 -41.67
CA LEU A 15 7.25 -7.82 -40.88
C LEU A 15 6.75 -8.62 -39.66
N ILE A 16 6.44 -9.91 -39.82
CA ILE A 16 6.07 -10.78 -38.70
C ILE A 16 7.20 -10.88 -37.68
N ILE A 17 8.44 -11.11 -38.11
CA ILE A 17 9.60 -11.20 -37.23
C ILE A 17 9.84 -9.86 -36.50
N PHE A 18 9.73 -8.74 -37.21
CA PHE A 18 9.92 -7.40 -36.65
C PHE A 18 8.82 -7.03 -35.64
N LEU A 19 7.55 -7.33 -35.93
CA LEU A 19 6.44 -7.14 -34.99
C LEU A 19 6.58 -8.03 -33.76
N ASN A 20 7.01 -9.29 -33.93
CA ASN A 20 7.30 -10.18 -32.81
C ASN A 20 8.48 -9.66 -31.96
N TYR A 21 9.51 -9.08 -32.59
CA TYR A 21 10.63 -8.46 -31.89
C TYR A 21 10.20 -7.22 -31.08
N ILE A 22 9.38 -6.34 -31.67
CA ILE A 22 8.82 -5.17 -30.96
C ILE A 22 7.96 -5.63 -29.78
N ASN A 23 7.06 -6.61 -29.99
CA ASN A 23 6.21 -7.12 -28.94
C ASN A 23 7.02 -7.76 -27.80
N ALA A 24 8.05 -8.56 -28.14
CA ALA A 24 8.95 -9.15 -27.15
C ALA A 24 9.72 -8.07 -26.37
N PHE A 25 10.19 -7.02 -27.03
CA PHE A 25 10.88 -5.90 -26.38
C PHE A 25 9.96 -5.11 -25.44
N GLN A 26 8.72 -4.81 -25.87
CA GLN A 26 7.73 -4.14 -25.02
C GLN A 26 7.34 -4.98 -23.82
N GLN A 27 7.13 -6.29 -24.02
CA GLN A 27 6.84 -7.22 -22.95
C GLN A 27 8.00 -7.26 -21.95
N GLN A 28 9.25 -7.37 -22.42
CA GLN A 28 10.43 -7.34 -21.56
C GLN A 28 10.56 -6.03 -20.76
N GLN A 29 10.25 -4.87 -21.38
CA GLN A 29 10.21 -3.59 -20.66
C GLN A 29 9.13 -3.54 -19.59
N GLN A 30 7.91 -4.05 -19.87
CA GLN A 30 6.85 -4.16 -18.87
C GLN A 30 7.22 -5.10 -17.72
N LEU A 31 7.80 -6.26 -18.00
CA LEU A 31 8.25 -7.22 -16.99
C LEU A 31 9.31 -6.59 -16.07
N ARG A 32 10.31 -5.94 -16.67
CA ARG A 32 11.35 -5.19 -15.93
C ARG A 32 10.72 -4.09 -15.07
N SER A 33 9.70 -3.40 -15.57
CA SER A 33 9.02 -2.34 -14.82
C SER A 33 8.25 -2.85 -13.59
N LYS A 34 7.62 -4.05 -13.66
CA LYS A 34 6.90 -4.61 -12.50
C LYS A 34 7.86 -5.13 -11.43
N ARG A 35 8.95 -5.80 -11.84
CA ARG A 35 10.01 -6.23 -10.91
C ARG A 35 10.56 -5.04 -10.11
N ILE A 36 10.88 -3.95 -10.79
CA ILE A 36 11.38 -2.72 -10.16
C ILE A 36 10.34 -2.12 -9.20
N GLN A 37 9.06 -2.07 -9.59
CA GLN A 37 8.00 -1.59 -8.68
C GLN A 37 7.87 -2.43 -7.41
N ILE A 38 8.06 -3.76 -7.52
CA ILE A 38 8.03 -4.67 -6.36
C ILE A 38 9.23 -4.36 -5.46
N GLN A 39 10.44 -4.29 -6.02
CA GLN A 39 11.65 -3.89 -5.30
C GLN A 39 11.48 -2.54 -4.55
N GLN A 40 11.03 -1.50 -5.25
CA GLN A 40 10.77 -0.17 -4.70
C GLN A 40 9.79 -0.22 -3.54
N ALA A 41 8.63 -0.84 -3.76
CA ALA A 41 7.60 -0.94 -2.74
C ALA A 41 8.09 -1.71 -1.50
N SER A 42 8.78 -2.84 -1.71
CA SER A 42 9.34 -3.68 -0.64
C SER A 42 10.37 -2.92 0.20
N PHE A 43 11.25 -2.17 -0.46
CA PHE A 43 12.23 -1.32 0.20
C PHE A 43 11.54 -0.24 1.03
N HIS A 44 10.59 0.51 0.44
CA HIS A 44 9.85 1.54 1.16
C HIS A 44 9.18 0.97 2.41
N PHE A 45 8.45 -0.14 2.25
CA PHE A 45 7.76 -0.80 3.36
C PHE A 45 8.71 -1.17 4.51
N LEU A 46 9.76 -1.95 4.22
CA LEU A 46 10.65 -2.45 5.28
C LEU A 46 11.46 -1.33 5.92
N SER A 47 11.96 -0.37 5.13
CA SER A 47 12.73 0.76 5.66
C SER A 47 11.88 1.67 6.55
N ALA A 48 10.63 1.97 6.15
CA ALA A 48 9.73 2.80 6.94
C ALA A 48 9.30 2.14 8.26
N THR A 49 9.04 0.83 8.26
CA THR A 49 8.79 0.12 9.52
C THR A 49 10.07 0.02 10.36
N GLY A 50 11.23 -0.19 9.72
CA GLY A 50 12.54 -0.16 10.36
C GLY A 50 12.80 1.17 11.07
N TYR A 51 12.42 2.28 10.46
CA TYR A 51 12.47 3.60 11.07
C TYR A 51 11.66 3.66 12.37
N ARG A 52 10.40 3.21 12.37
CA ARG A 52 9.58 3.17 13.60
C ARG A 52 10.20 2.30 14.69
N ALA A 53 10.76 1.16 14.32
CA ALA A 53 11.45 0.26 15.24
C ALA A 53 12.79 0.81 15.76
N SER A 54 13.36 1.83 15.09
CA SER A 54 14.61 2.48 15.48
C SER A 54 14.43 3.63 16.48
N LEU A 55 13.20 4.12 16.69
CA LEU A 55 12.94 5.26 17.58
C LEU A 55 12.96 4.87 19.07
N THR A 56 13.30 5.82 19.93
CA THR A 56 13.12 5.73 21.40
C THR A 56 11.68 6.06 21.76
N GLN A 57 11.12 5.42 22.81
CA GLN A 57 9.73 5.64 23.26
C GLN A 57 8.71 5.28 22.17
N GLN A 58 8.52 3.98 21.98
CA GLN A 58 7.77 3.40 20.86
C GLN A 58 6.26 3.37 21.09
N GLU A 59 5.77 4.03 22.14
CA GLU A 59 4.38 4.06 22.55
C GLU A 59 3.65 5.24 21.90
N TRP A 60 2.60 4.92 21.13
CA TRP A 60 1.81 5.92 20.41
C TRP A 60 0.32 5.80 20.72
N CYS A 61 -0.33 6.95 20.78
CA CYS A 61 -1.77 7.10 20.75
C CYS A 61 -2.12 7.91 19.50
N GLU A 62 -2.58 7.19 18.46
CA GLU A 62 -2.73 7.72 17.10
C GLU A 62 -1.44 8.39 16.62
N GLU A 63 -1.42 9.71 16.52
CA GLU A 63 -0.31 10.52 16.01
C GLU A 63 0.61 11.06 17.13
N TYR A 64 0.29 10.80 18.40
CA TYR A 64 1.01 11.32 19.57
C TYR A 64 1.87 10.25 20.24
N GLN A 65 3.14 10.57 20.54
CA GLN A 65 3.97 9.75 21.43
C GLN A 65 3.48 9.95 22.88
N VAL A 66 2.94 8.89 23.47
CA VAL A 66 2.31 8.94 24.79
C VAL A 66 2.71 7.71 25.58
N VAL A 67 3.27 7.92 26.77
CA VAL A 67 3.65 6.83 27.66
C VAL A 67 2.43 6.00 28.03
N GLY A 68 2.53 4.68 27.88
CA GLY A 68 1.42 3.72 28.03
C GLY A 68 0.52 3.58 26.81
N GLY A 69 0.86 4.25 25.70
CA GLY A 69 0.25 4.04 24.39
C GLY A 69 0.62 2.69 23.77
N ARG A 70 0.33 2.50 22.47
CA ARG A 70 0.68 1.26 21.77
C ARG A 70 2.10 1.27 21.25
N ASP A 71 2.85 0.25 21.66
CA ASP A 71 4.23 0.04 21.26
C ASP A 71 4.43 -0.48 19.82
N TYR A 72 5.53 -0.04 19.19
CA TYR A 72 6.16 -0.73 18.06
C TYR A 72 7.17 -1.76 18.54
N TYR A 73 6.73 -2.98 18.88
CA TYR A 73 7.66 -4.00 19.34
C TYR A 73 8.63 -4.49 18.26
N TRP A 74 9.92 -4.53 18.58
CA TRP A 74 10.95 -5.13 17.71
C TRP A 74 10.63 -6.57 17.33
N SER A 75 10.10 -7.37 18.26
CA SER A 75 9.74 -8.78 18.01
C SER A 75 8.69 -8.92 16.90
N ASP A 76 7.70 -8.03 16.87
CA ASP A 76 6.67 -8.02 15.83
C ASP A 76 7.23 -7.55 14.50
N PHE A 77 8.06 -6.49 14.49
CA PHE A 77 8.72 -6.03 13.27
C PHE A 77 9.62 -7.13 12.68
N ARG A 78 10.42 -7.78 13.53
CA ARG A 78 11.26 -8.92 13.17
C ARG A 78 10.44 -10.06 12.57
N SER A 79 9.33 -10.44 13.21
CA SER A 79 8.45 -11.50 12.72
C SER A 79 7.80 -11.14 11.39
N MET A 80 7.31 -9.90 11.27
CA MET A 80 6.74 -9.35 10.04
C MET A 80 7.76 -9.36 8.89
N ALA A 81 8.97 -8.85 9.13
CA ALA A 81 10.02 -8.75 8.12
C ALA A 81 10.49 -10.12 7.64
N ILE A 82 10.76 -11.06 8.56
CA ILE A 82 11.16 -12.43 8.17
C ILE A 82 10.04 -13.12 7.39
N THR A 83 8.80 -13.04 7.87
CA THR A 83 7.66 -13.69 7.19
C THR A 83 7.42 -13.09 5.80
N TYR A 84 7.58 -11.77 5.67
CA TYR A 84 7.49 -11.09 4.38
C TYR A 84 8.62 -11.50 3.43
N LEU A 85 9.87 -11.56 3.90
CA LEU A 85 11.01 -12.00 3.09
C LEU A 85 10.88 -13.48 2.69
N ASP A 86 10.36 -14.35 3.56
CA ASP A 86 10.03 -15.75 3.23
C ASP A 86 9.02 -15.81 2.09
N LEU A 87 7.94 -15.02 2.15
CA LEU A 87 6.94 -14.92 1.08
C LEU A 87 7.56 -14.37 -0.19
N TYR A 88 8.40 -13.34 -0.09
CA TYR A 88 9.03 -12.72 -1.26
C TYR A 88 9.90 -13.72 -2.02
N ILE A 89 10.77 -14.44 -1.29
CA ILE A 89 11.69 -15.43 -1.83
C ILE A 89 10.92 -16.64 -2.39
N SER A 90 9.99 -17.21 -1.61
CA SER A 90 9.24 -18.41 -2.02
C SER A 90 8.35 -18.16 -3.24
N LEU A 91 7.76 -16.98 -3.37
CA LEU A 91 6.96 -16.57 -4.53
C LEU A 91 7.82 -16.12 -5.73
N GLN A 92 9.15 -16.18 -5.60
CA GLN A 92 10.12 -15.97 -6.68
C GLN A 92 9.90 -14.62 -7.38
N PHE A 93 9.66 -13.54 -6.60
CA PHE A 93 9.49 -12.20 -7.18
C PHE A 93 10.77 -11.70 -7.84
N ASP A 94 11.93 -12.02 -7.25
CA ASP A 94 13.22 -11.64 -7.80
C ASP A 94 14.28 -12.68 -7.45
N VAL A 95 14.49 -13.62 -8.38
CA VAL A 95 15.46 -14.72 -8.23
C VAL A 95 16.89 -14.18 -8.24
N GLU A 96 17.16 -13.08 -8.95
CA GLU A 96 18.50 -12.46 -8.97
C GLU A 96 18.87 -11.86 -7.60
N CYS A 97 17.87 -11.35 -6.86
CA CYS A 97 18.05 -10.82 -5.51
C CYS A 97 18.08 -11.86 -4.39
N GLU A 98 17.82 -13.14 -4.67
CA GLU A 98 17.64 -14.15 -3.62
C GLU A 98 18.81 -14.18 -2.61
N PRO A 99 20.10 -14.15 -3.02
CA PRO A 99 21.21 -14.15 -2.07
C PRO A 99 21.18 -12.95 -1.12
N GLN A 100 20.94 -11.74 -1.63
CA GLN A 100 20.90 -10.52 -0.84
C GLN A 100 19.66 -10.48 0.07
N LEU A 101 18.52 -11.02 -0.38
CA LEU A 101 17.32 -11.17 0.45
C LEU A 101 17.54 -12.16 1.60
N ILE A 102 18.25 -13.26 1.35
CA ILE A 102 18.64 -14.22 2.40
C ILE A 102 19.56 -13.54 3.43
N GLU A 103 20.52 -12.73 3.00
CA GLU A 103 21.38 -11.98 3.94
C GLU A 103 20.58 -10.96 4.77
N PHE A 104 19.67 -10.21 4.16
CA PHE A 104 18.83 -9.27 4.92
C PHE A 104 17.85 -9.99 5.85
N ARG A 105 17.37 -11.18 5.47
CA ARG A 105 16.62 -12.05 6.36
C ARG A 105 17.46 -12.54 7.55
N LYS A 106 18.72 -12.93 7.32
CA LYS A 106 19.66 -13.34 8.39
C LYS A 106 19.89 -12.23 9.40
N PHE A 107 19.93 -10.96 8.96
CA PHE A 107 20.02 -9.82 9.86
C PHE A 107 18.90 -9.84 10.92
N PHE A 108 17.65 -10.07 10.54
CA PHE A 108 16.55 -10.18 11.49
C PHE A 108 16.64 -11.42 12.37
N ILE A 109 17.13 -12.53 11.83
CA ILE A 109 17.31 -13.77 12.60
C ILE A 109 18.30 -13.57 13.75
N ILE A 110 19.46 -12.97 13.46
CA ILE A 110 20.57 -12.79 14.41
C ILE A 110 20.23 -11.70 15.44
N ASN A 111 19.57 -10.63 15.03
CA ASN A 111 19.15 -9.55 15.93
C ASN A 111 17.82 -9.88 16.62
N VAL A 112 17.84 -10.90 17.51
CA VAL A 112 16.66 -11.30 18.28
C VAL A 112 16.22 -10.18 19.24
N ASN A 113 17.19 -9.56 19.91
CA ASN A 113 16.96 -8.42 20.80
C ASN A 113 16.90 -7.12 19.99
N GLN A 114 16.14 -6.15 20.50
CA GLN A 114 16.03 -4.83 19.89
C GLN A 114 17.42 -4.17 19.77
N PRO A 115 17.85 -3.79 18.56
CA PRO A 115 19.07 -3.02 18.38
C PRO A 115 19.00 -1.67 19.10
N PRO A 116 20.14 -1.03 19.41
CA PRO A 116 20.13 0.32 19.95
C PRO A 116 19.36 1.27 19.02
N ALA A 117 18.55 2.14 19.62
CA ALA A 117 17.79 3.16 18.90
C ALA A 117 18.72 4.04 18.04
N TYR A 118 18.19 4.64 16.97
CA TYR A 118 18.94 5.49 16.04
C TYR A 118 19.74 6.59 16.75
N SER A 119 19.11 7.28 17.70
CA SER A 119 19.73 8.34 18.50
C SER A 119 20.90 7.87 19.37
N LYS A 120 21.02 6.56 19.62
CA LYS A 120 22.12 5.95 20.38
C LYS A 120 23.19 5.33 19.49
N ASN A 121 22.83 4.88 18.28
CA ASN A 121 23.76 4.26 17.35
C ASN A 121 23.27 4.43 15.90
N SER A 122 23.45 5.61 15.32
CA SER A 122 23.08 5.89 13.94
C SER A 122 23.85 5.02 12.95
N THR A 123 25.13 4.76 13.22
CA THR A 123 25.99 3.90 12.38
C THR A 123 25.36 2.52 12.12
N PHE A 124 24.79 1.86 13.14
CA PHE A 124 24.12 0.58 12.93
C PHE A 124 23.01 0.66 11.88
N TRP A 125 22.21 1.73 11.90
CA TRP A 125 21.09 1.88 10.98
C TRP A 125 21.54 2.38 9.60
N ASP A 126 22.41 3.39 9.55
CA ASP A 126 22.88 4.01 8.31
C ASP A 126 23.79 3.06 7.51
N THR A 127 24.70 2.34 8.16
CA THR A 127 25.73 1.54 7.46
C THR A 127 25.44 0.05 7.44
N THR A 128 24.65 -0.48 8.38
CA THR A 128 24.30 -1.91 8.37
C THR A 128 22.90 -2.12 7.81
N TYR A 129 21.88 -1.55 8.45
CA TYR A 129 20.49 -1.80 8.06
C TYR A 129 20.17 -1.25 6.67
N LEU A 130 20.43 0.03 6.41
CA LEU A 130 20.13 0.67 5.12
C LEU A 130 20.87 -0.01 3.97
N GLN A 131 22.17 -0.32 4.14
CA GLN A 131 22.94 -0.98 3.08
C GLN A 131 22.41 -2.37 2.74
N LEU A 132 22.03 -3.17 3.76
CA LEU A 132 21.40 -4.46 3.53
C LEU A 132 20.09 -4.30 2.78
N ALA A 133 19.22 -3.38 3.21
CA ALA A 133 17.94 -3.12 2.55
C ALA A 133 18.12 -2.66 1.10
N LEU A 134 19.05 -1.73 0.82
CA LEU A 134 19.37 -1.28 -0.53
C LEU A 134 19.83 -2.46 -1.39
N ASN A 135 20.82 -3.22 -0.93
CA ASN A 135 21.36 -4.35 -1.69
C ASN A 135 20.32 -5.44 -1.98
N SER A 136 19.37 -5.68 -1.06
CA SER A 136 18.29 -6.66 -1.25
C SER A 136 17.23 -6.26 -2.27
N PHE A 137 17.11 -4.97 -2.59
CA PHE A 137 16.04 -4.45 -3.46
C PHE A 137 16.57 -3.64 -4.65
N THR A 138 17.86 -3.74 -4.98
CA THR A 138 18.42 -3.12 -6.20
C THR A 138 19.18 -4.12 -7.07
N CYS A 139 18.76 -5.37 -7.16
CA CYS A 139 19.44 -6.33 -8.02
C CYS A 139 19.06 -6.10 -9.49
N GLY A 140 20.03 -6.30 -10.37
CA GLY A 140 19.95 -5.87 -11.76
C GLY A 140 20.08 -4.36 -11.95
N PHE A 141 20.33 -3.58 -10.88
CA PHE A 141 20.78 -2.20 -10.99
C PHE A 141 22.26 -2.17 -11.37
N ASN A 142 22.58 -1.52 -12.50
CA ASN A 142 23.93 -1.49 -13.07
C ASN A 142 24.61 -0.12 -12.90
N GLY A 143 24.15 0.66 -11.93
CA GLY A 143 24.56 2.05 -11.76
C GLY A 143 23.75 3.02 -12.63
N SER A 144 23.84 4.30 -12.26
CA SER A 144 23.25 5.41 -13.01
C SER A 144 24.08 6.65 -12.79
N LYS A 145 24.06 7.58 -13.73
CA LYS A 145 24.71 8.87 -13.61
C LYS A 145 23.68 9.98 -13.53
N ILE A 146 24.06 11.12 -12.99
CA ILE A 146 23.19 12.29 -12.85
C ILE A 146 22.70 12.77 -14.22
N GLU A 147 23.50 12.57 -15.27
CA GLU A 147 23.16 12.91 -16.65
C GLU A 147 22.09 11.99 -17.26
N ASP A 148 21.79 10.85 -16.63
CA ASP A 148 20.72 9.94 -17.07
C ASP A 148 19.33 10.47 -16.71
N PHE A 149 19.25 11.55 -15.92
CA PHE A 149 18.00 12.07 -15.38
C PHE A 149 17.85 13.58 -15.63
N ASP A 150 16.64 14.01 -15.96
CA ASP A 150 16.29 15.43 -16.00
C ASP A 150 16.34 16.09 -14.62
N PHE A 151 16.17 15.28 -13.58
CA PHE A 151 16.13 15.70 -12.19
C PHE A 151 16.67 14.60 -11.27
N VAL A 152 17.48 15.01 -10.29
CA VAL A 152 17.86 14.22 -9.10
C VAL A 152 17.65 15.12 -7.89
N SER A 153 17.21 14.55 -6.76
CA SER A 153 16.99 15.31 -5.52
C SER A 153 18.26 16.02 -5.05
N ASN A 154 18.12 17.23 -4.50
CA ASN A 154 19.27 18.10 -4.19
C ASN A 154 20.22 17.45 -3.19
N ASP A 155 19.65 16.80 -2.17
CA ASP A 155 20.35 16.07 -1.12
C ASP A 155 21.18 14.85 -1.64
N LEU A 156 20.92 14.40 -2.87
CA LEU A 156 21.69 13.32 -3.51
C LEU A 156 22.69 13.79 -4.57
N ARG A 157 22.60 15.04 -5.06
CA ARG A 157 23.39 15.50 -6.22
C ARG A 157 24.90 15.47 -6.00
N ASN A 158 25.34 15.87 -4.81
CA ASN A 158 26.76 15.97 -4.49
C ASN A 158 27.41 14.58 -4.57
N ASN A 159 28.39 14.43 -5.47
CA ASN A 159 29.11 13.19 -5.77
C ASN A 159 28.23 12.02 -6.27
N PHE A 160 27.03 12.28 -6.81
CA PHE A 160 26.10 11.24 -7.26
C PHE A 160 26.75 10.17 -8.16
N ASN A 161 27.52 10.59 -9.17
CA ASN A 161 28.16 9.67 -10.13
C ASN A 161 29.20 8.74 -9.50
N ALA A 162 29.74 9.10 -8.34
CA ALA A 162 30.77 8.32 -7.64
C ALA A 162 30.22 7.57 -6.41
N ASP A 163 28.97 7.82 -6.01
CA ASP A 163 28.37 7.26 -4.81
C ASP A 163 27.23 6.28 -5.15
N GLU A 164 27.55 4.98 -5.10
CA GLU A 164 26.61 3.91 -5.41
C GLU A 164 25.38 3.90 -4.49
N ILE A 165 25.51 4.34 -3.23
CA ILE A 165 24.38 4.40 -2.30
C ILE A 165 23.37 5.43 -2.78
N LYS A 166 23.83 6.62 -3.20
CA LYS A 166 22.94 7.67 -3.73
C LYS A 166 22.25 7.23 -5.03
N GLN A 167 22.98 6.54 -5.89
CA GLN A 167 22.43 5.98 -7.13
C GLN A 167 21.33 4.94 -6.86
N LYS A 168 21.56 4.01 -5.92
CA LYS A 168 20.57 3.01 -5.50
C LYS A 168 19.35 3.65 -4.84
N VAL A 169 19.56 4.64 -3.97
CA VAL A 169 18.47 5.39 -3.33
C VAL A 169 17.61 6.06 -4.41
N TRP A 170 18.24 6.75 -5.36
CA TRP A 170 17.52 7.40 -6.45
C TRP A 170 16.76 6.40 -7.34
N PHE A 171 17.34 5.24 -7.65
CA PHE A 171 16.66 4.16 -8.33
C PHE A 171 15.37 3.69 -7.60
N LEU A 172 15.38 3.73 -6.27
CA LEU A 172 14.25 3.29 -5.46
C LEU A 172 13.15 4.36 -5.29
N ILE A 173 13.53 5.64 -5.22
CA ILE A 173 12.60 6.73 -4.87
C ILE A 173 12.29 7.70 -6.02
N GLY A 174 13.13 7.75 -7.05
CA GLY A 174 13.08 8.75 -8.12
C GLY A 174 11.75 8.75 -8.88
N ASP A 175 11.19 7.56 -9.15
CA ASP A 175 9.87 7.41 -9.77
C ASP A 175 8.77 8.05 -8.92
N TYR A 176 8.83 7.93 -7.59
CA TYR A 176 7.87 8.60 -6.72
C TYR A 176 8.02 10.12 -6.80
N ILE A 177 9.24 10.62 -6.60
CA ILE A 177 9.57 12.05 -6.51
C ILE A 177 9.19 12.79 -7.80
N THR A 178 9.31 12.15 -8.95
CA THR A 178 8.99 12.73 -10.26
C THR A 178 7.57 12.44 -10.74
N SER A 179 6.81 11.59 -10.04
CA SER A 179 5.46 11.20 -10.45
C SER A 179 4.38 12.22 -10.09
N GLU A 180 3.21 12.03 -10.71
CA GLU A 180 1.96 12.65 -10.28
C GLU A 180 1.57 12.33 -8.83
N PHE A 181 2.08 11.24 -8.22
CA PHE A 181 1.77 10.90 -6.83
C PHE A 181 2.42 11.89 -5.87
N LYS A 182 3.66 12.33 -6.14
CA LYS A 182 4.28 13.43 -5.41
C LYS A 182 3.46 14.72 -5.50
N GLN A 183 2.83 14.96 -6.65
CA GLN A 183 1.94 16.11 -6.86
C GLN A 183 0.59 15.99 -6.15
N ARG A 184 0.22 14.81 -5.64
CA ARG A 184 -1.00 14.62 -4.84
C ARG A 184 -0.80 14.98 -3.38
N GLU A 185 0.44 15.04 -2.87
CA GLU A 185 0.77 15.41 -1.48
C GLU A 185 0.19 16.77 -1.06
N ASN A 186 0.38 17.16 0.20
CA ASN A 186 0.11 18.52 0.68
C ASN A 186 0.68 19.59 -0.27
N SER A 187 -0.09 20.65 -0.55
CA SER A 187 0.40 21.79 -1.35
C SER A 187 1.72 22.36 -0.81
N ASN A 188 1.91 22.33 0.51
CA ASN A 188 3.14 22.81 1.15
C ASN A 188 4.34 21.87 1.00
N ARG A 189 4.17 20.70 0.35
CA ARG A 189 5.16 19.60 0.30
C ARG A 189 5.43 19.07 -1.09
N ARG A 190 4.52 19.32 -2.04
CA ARG A 190 4.69 18.95 -3.46
C ARG A 190 6.01 19.44 -4.05
N MET A 191 6.60 20.48 -3.44
CA MET A 191 7.86 21.09 -3.84
C MET A 191 9.09 20.59 -3.04
N ASP A 192 8.90 19.73 -2.04
CA ASP A 192 9.99 19.17 -1.25
C ASP A 192 10.49 17.90 -1.94
N TYR A 193 11.56 18.01 -2.70
CA TYR A 193 12.05 16.91 -3.52
C TYR A 193 13.21 16.12 -2.92
N ASP A 194 13.58 16.40 -1.66
CA ASP A 194 14.70 15.71 -1.00
C ASP A 194 14.36 14.25 -0.68
N SER A 195 15.24 13.34 -1.09
CA SER A 195 15.02 11.90 -0.93
C SER A 195 15.09 11.48 0.53
N GLY A 196 15.93 12.15 1.33
CA GLY A 196 16.09 11.90 2.76
C GLY A 196 14.83 12.19 3.58
N LEU A 197 13.87 12.95 3.04
CA LEU A 197 12.55 13.07 3.66
C LEU A 197 11.76 11.76 3.60
N TYR A 198 12.02 10.87 2.66
CA TYR A 198 11.23 9.64 2.45
C TYR A 198 11.99 8.37 2.80
N ILE A 199 13.32 8.39 2.64
CA ILE A 199 14.20 7.26 2.87
C ILE A 199 14.91 7.44 4.22
N PRO A 200 14.54 6.65 5.25
CA PRO A 200 15.17 6.74 6.56
C PRO A 200 16.66 6.35 6.51
N PHE A 201 17.43 6.83 7.49
CA PHE A 201 18.84 6.48 7.69
C PHE A 201 19.79 7.03 6.60
N LEU A 202 19.33 8.03 5.86
CA LEU A 202 20.08 8.63 4.76
C LEU A 202 20.95 9.82 5.21
N ASP A 203 20.81 10.30 6.45
CA ASP A 203 21.45 11.49 7.00
C ASP A 203 22.96 11.52 6.69
N ARG A 204 23.66 10.41 6.95
CA ARG A 204 25.10 10.24 6.68
C ARG A 204 25.49 10.47 5.21
N TYR A 205 24.64 10.10 4.28
CA TYR A 205 24.94 10.12 2.83
C TYR A 205 24.43 11.40 2.16
N SER A 206 23.30 11.92 2.63
CA SER A 206 22.65 13.12 2.10
C SER A 206 23.24 14.42 2.68
N GLY A 207 23.89 14.34 3.84
CA GLY A 207 24.33 15.53 4.59
C GLY A 207 23.17 16.28 5.25
N THR A 208 21.99 15.64 5.33
CA THR A 208 20.81 16.12 6.04
C THR A 208 20.73 15.48 7.43
N ASP A 209 19.74 15.89 8.22
CA ASP A 209 19.50 15.46 9.58
C ASP A 209 18.08 14.92 9.78
N TYR A 210 17.36 14.63 8.69
CA TYR A 210 15.94 14.30 8.73
C TYR A 210 15.63 13.09 9.61
N THR A 211 16.46 12.04 9.62
CA THR A 211 16.23 10.87 10.48
C THR A 211 16.49 11.22 11.93
N SER A 212 17.61 11.89 12.21
CA SER A 212 18.04 12.26 13.56
C SER A 212 17.08 13.25 14.23
N GLU A 213 16.54 14.20 13.47
CA GLU A 213 15.56 15.18 13.91
C GLU A 213 14.11 14.68 13.83
N GLN A 214 13.90 13.44 13.36
CA GLN A 214 12.58 12.86 13.14
C GLN A 214 11.70 13.70 12.20
N GLN A 215 12.24 14.21 11.10
CA GLN A 215 11.49 14.93 10.07
C GLN A 215 11.07 14.04 8.87
N ILE A 216 11.15 12.71 9.05
CA ILE A 216 10.90 11.70 8.02
C ILE A 216 9.41 11.55 7.68
N ARG A 217 9.12 11.31 6.41
CA ARG A 217 7.80 11.17 5.77
C ARG A 217 7.51 9.75 5.28
N ALA A 218 8.37 8.81 5.64
CA ALA A 218 8.28 7.41 5.26
C ALA A 218 6.95 6.75 5.67
N GLY A 219 6.28 7.26 6.70
CA GLY A 219 4.98 6.77 7.16
C GLY A 219 3.76 7.43 6.50
N TYR A 220 3.91 8.33 5.52
CA TYR A 220 2.76 9.11 5.05
C TYR A 220 1.83 8.29 4.16
N PRO A 221 0.50 8.44 4.27
CA PRO A 221 -0.43 7.68 3.43
C PRO A 221 -0.21 7.88 1.93
N SER A 222 0.14 9.10 1.51
CA SER A 222 0.40 9.48 0.12
C SER A 222 1.60 8.75 -0.50
N PHE A 223 2.64 8.53 0.31
CA PHE A 223 3.86 7.80 -0.09
C PHE A 223 3.74 6.29 0.16
N MET A 224 3.50 5.92 1.42
CA MET A 224 3.55 4.54 1.89
C MET A 224 2.32 3.71 1.50
N GLY A 225 1.14 4.32 1.47
CA GLY A 225 -0.11 3.61 1.17
C GLY A 225 -0.04 2.91 -0.18
N ARG A 226 0.52 3.56 -1.20
CA ARG A 226 0.73 2.97 -2.53
C ARG A 226 1.62 1.73 -2.47
N SER A 227 2.78 1.84 -1.84
CA SER A 227 3.76 0.76 -1.73
C SER A 227 3.18 -0.45 -1.00
N LEU A 228 2.50 -0.23 0.14
CA LEU A 228 1.87 -1.30 0.92
C LEU A 228 0.79 -2.03 0.14
N TRP A 229 -0.16 -1.29 -0.44
CA TRP A 229 -1.25 -1.90 -1.20
C TRP A 229 -0.75 -2.62 -2.44
N PHE A 230 0.28 -2.08 -3.11
CA PHE A 230 0.90 -2.76 -4.23
C PHE A 230 1.47 -4.12 -3.83
N ILE A 231 2.23 -4.19 -2.73
CA ILE A 231 2.78 -5.45 -2.23
C ILE A 231 1.68 -6.44 -1.87
N PHE A 232 0.66 -6.00 -1.12
CA PHE A 232 -0.40 -6.87 -0.65
C PHE A 232 -1.15 -7.53 -1.80
N HIS A 233 -1.55 -6.73 -2.78
CA HIS A 233 -2.24 -7.22 -3.96
C HIS A 233 -1.33 -8.02 -4.88
N THR A 234 -0.04 -7.66 -5.01
CA THR A 234 0.91 -8.43 -5.84
C THR A 234 1.24 -9.79 -5.25
N VAL A 235 1.43 -9.88 -3.92
CA VAL A 235 1.56 -11.17 -3.20
C VAL A 235 0.33 -12.03 -3.43
N ALA A 236 -0.86 -11.47 -3.22
CA ALA A 236 -2.12 -12.18 -3.40
C ALA A 236 -2.33 -12.64 -4.85
N GLN A 237 -2.09 -11.76 -5.81
CA GLN A 237 -2.27 -12.05 -7.22
C GLN A 237 -1.25 -13.10 -7.70
N ARG A 238 0.00 -13.06 -7.24
CA ARG A 238 1.00 -14.09 -7.57
C ARG A 238 0.59 -15.48 -7.09
N ILE A 239 -0.04 -15.57 -5.92
CA ILE A 239 -0.60 -16.83 -5.40
C ILE A 239 -1.81 -17.26 -6.23
N SER A 240 -2.71 -16.33 -6.56
CA SER A 240 -3.87 -16.59 -7.42
C SER A 240 -3.49 -17.04 -8.84
N ASP A 241 -2.42 -16.49 -9.40
CA ASP A 241 -1.92 -16.81 -10.75
C ASP A 241 -1.08 -18.08 -10.78
N SER A 242 -0.68 -18.59 -9.61
CA SER A 242 0.11 -19.82 -9.52
C SER A 242 -0.65 -21.01 -10.14
N GLN A 243 0.11 -21.95 -10.73
CA GLN A 243 -0.40 -23.17 -11.37
C GLN A 243 -0.02 -24.40 -10.56
N CYS A 244 0.02 -24.27 -9.23
CA CYS A 244 0.50 -25.31 -8.33
C CYS A 244 -0.54 -26.37 -7.99
N GLU A 245 -1.75 -26.30 -8.55
CA GLU A 245 -2.81 -27.29 -8.36
C GLU A 245 -2.45 -28.67 -8.90
N SER A 246 -1.60 -28.74 -9.93
CA SER A 246 -1.12 -30.01 -10.49
C SER A 246 0.12 -30.58 -9.76
N ASP A 247 0.69 -29.85 -8.81
CA ASP A 247 1.84 -30.31 -8.02
C ASP A 247 1.39 -31.36 -6.98
N PRO A 248 2.10 -32.50 -6.80
CA PRO A 248 1.76 -33.49 -5.78
C PRO A 248 1.66 -32.92 -4.35
N ASN A 249 2.36 -31.82 -4.06
CA ASN A 249 2.38 -31.15 -2.76
C ASN A 249 1.48 -29.91 -2.71
N SER A 250 0.56 -29.73 -3.66
CA SER A 250 -0.28 -28.53 -3.78
C SER A 250 -0.95 -28.09 -2.48
N ASN A 251 -1.57 -29.03 -1.76
CA ASN A 251 -2.23 -28.77 -0.49
C ASN A 251 -1.26 -28.20 0.56
N GLU A 252 -0.04 -28.74 0.63
CA GLU A 252 0.97 -28.29 1.58
C GLU A 252 1.53 -26.92 1.19
N ILE A 253 1.79 -26.70 -0.11
CA ILE A 253 2.23 -25.41 -0.65
C ILE A 253 1.24 -24.31 -0.25
N TYR A 254 -0.04 -24.47 -0.58
CA TYR A 254 -1.04 -23.44 -0.29
C TYR A 254 -1.32 -23.30 1.20
N ASN A 255 -1.20 -24.38 1.99
CA ASN A 255 -1.30 -24.31 3.45
C ASN A 255 -0.17 -23.46 4.05
N GLN A 256 1.09 -23.74 3.68
CA GLN A 256 2.22 -22.96 4.20
C GLN A 256 2.19 -21.50 3.75
N ILE A 257 1.89 -21.22 2.49
CA ILE A 257 1.71 -19.85 2.00
C ILE A 257 0.63 -19.14 2.82
N THR A 258 -0.54 -19.76 3.00
CA THR A 258 -1.66 -19.15 3.72
C THR A 258 -1.29 -18.87 5.17
N VAL A 259 -0.61 -19.79 5.84
CA VAL A 259 -0.10 -19.59 7.22
C VAL A 259 0.88 -18.42 7.27
N LYS A 260 1.82 -18.32 6.31
CA LYS A 260 2.77 -17.21 6.24
C LYS A 260 2.06 -15.88 5.99
N VAL A 261 1.08 -15.81 5.09
CA VAL A 261 0.30 -14.58 4.88
C VAL A 261 -0.50 -14.19 6.13
N LYS A 262 -1.11 -15.16 6.84
CA LYS A 262 -1.80 -14.90 8.11
C LYS A 262 -0.85 -14.36 9.18
N ASN A 263 0.33 -14.94 9.31
CA ASN A 263 1.35 -14.50 10.26
C ASN A 263 1.85 -13.09 9.91
N PHE A 264 2.14 -12.85 8.63
CA PHE A 264 2.53 -11.55 8.13
C PHE A 264 1.47 -10.50 8.47
N MET A 265 0.20 -10.75 8.15
CA MET A 265 -0.88 -9.82 8.44
C MET A 265 -1.05 -9.58 9.94
N THR A 266 -0.98 -10.63 10.76
CA THR A 266 -1.12 -10.51 12.21
C THR A 266 -0.03 -9.63 12.81
N SER A 267 1.22 -9.76 12.37
CA SER A 267 2.31 -8.87 12.80
C SER A 267 2.18 -7.47 12.21
N PHE A 268 1.85 -7.35 10.91
CA PHE A 268 1.70 -6.08 10.20
C PHE A 268 0.67 -5.16 10.85
N LEU A 269 -0.43 -5.71 11.39
CA LEU A 269 -1.45 -4.94 12.11
C LEU A 269 -0.85 -3.94 13.11
N TYR A 270 0.22 -4.33 13.79
CA TYR A 270 0.86 -3.54 14.85
C TYR A 270 2.13 -2.82 14.39
N GLN A 271 2.53 -2.99 13.14
CA GLN A 271 3.79 -2.52 12.58
C GLN A 271 3.61 -1.63 11.35
N HIS A 272 2.36 -1.20 11.10
CA HIS A 272 2.08 -0.21 10.07
C HIS A 272 2.89 1.08 10.35
N PRO A 273 3.72 1.57 9.40
CA PRO A 273 4.68 2.65 9.66
C PRO A 273 4.04 4.03 9.84
N CYS A 274 2.79 4.21 9.41
CA CYS A 274 1.91 5.33 9.75
C CYS A 274 1.20 5.08 11.10
N PRO A 275 1.48 5.83 12.19
CA PRO A 275 0.86 5.60 13.49
C PRO A 275 -0.67 5.77 13.49
N ILE A 276 -1.19 6.82 12.86
CA ILE A 276 -2.64 7.04 12.73
C ILE A 276 -3.32 5.92 11.92
N CYS A 277 -2.70 5.49 10.81
CA CYS A 277 -3.21 4.39 10.00
C CYS A 277 -3.18 3.06 10.76
N ARG A 278 -2.14 2.85 11.58
CA ARG A 278 -2.01 1.69 12.47
C ARG A 278 -3.18 1.63 13.46
N GLU A 279 -3.42 2.71 14.18
CA GLU A 279 -4.52 2.76 15.15
C GLU A 279 -5.87 2.62 14.47
N HIS A 280 -6.10 3.29 13.34
CA HIS A 280 -7.33 3.13 12.56
C HIS A 280 -7.54 1.67 12.13
N GLN A 281 -6.47 1.02 11.66
CA GLN A 281 -6.50 -0.36 11.23
C GLN A 281 -6.86 -1.31 12.38
N ILE A 282 -6.18 -1.20 13.52
CA ILE A 282 -6.37 -2.07 14.69
C ILE A 282 -7.74 -1.82 15.33
N SER A 283 -8.00 -0.57 15.72
CA SER A 283 -9.11 -0.22 16.61
C SER A 283 -10.44 -0.04 15.91
N ARG A 284 -10.44 0.22 14.59
CA ARG A 284 -11.66 0.45 13.81
C ARG A 284 -11.85 -0.58 12.71
N ILE A 285 -10.93 -0.66 11.76
CA ILE A 285 -11.12 -1.48 10.54
C ILE A 285 -11.21 -2.96 10.86
N PHE A 286 -10.29 -3.54 11.63
CA PHE A 286 -10.26 -4.99 11.87
C PHE A 286 -11.32 -5.48 12.86
N VAL A 287 -11.93 -4.59 13.63
CA VAL A 287 -12.94 -4.94 14.63
C VAL A 287 -14.33 -4.36 14.38
N ASN A 288 -14.57 -3.80 13.18
CA ASN A 288 -15.83 -3.12 12.82
C ASN A 288 -16.19 -1.99 13.78
N ASP A 289 -15.17 -1.27 14.25
CA ASP A 289 -15.32 -0.10 15.13
C ASP A 289 -16.22 -0.36 16.35
N ARG A 290 -16.23 -1.62 16.82
CA ARG A 290 -17.18 -2.10 17.84
C ARG A 290 -17.08 -1.41 19.20
N TYR A 291 -16.01 -0.65 19.40
CA TYR A 291 -15.75 0.12 20.61
C TYR A 291 -16.28 1.55 20.54
N ALA A 292 -16.92 1.94 19.42
CA ALA A 292 -17.64 3.20 19.34
C ALA A 292 -18.74 3.26 20.42
N LYS A 293 -18.99 4.48 20.93
CA LYS A 293 -19.92 4.72 22.03
C LYS A 293 -21.36 4.35 21.67
N ASP A 294 -21.77 4.61 20.43
CA ASP A 294 -23.09 4.33 19.93
C ASP A 294 -23.09 4.09 18.40
N PRO A 295 -24.20 3.61 17.81
CA PRO A 295 -24.27 3.34 16.37
C PRO A 295 -24.09 4.57 15.48
N ILE A 296 -24.30 5.77 16.01
CA ILE A 296 -24.19 7.04 15.27
C ILE A 296 -22.71 7.44 15.19
N ASP A 297 -21.95 7.22 16.26
CA ASP A 297 -20.50 7.44 16.32
C ASP A 297 -19.71 6.30 15.66
N ASN A 298 -20.33 5.16 15.33
CA ASN A 298 -19.65 4.03 14.71
C ASN A 298 -19.38 4.25 13.20
N GLU A 299 -18.11 4.29 12.80
CA GLU A 299 -17.68 4.43 11.40
C GLU A 299 -18.08 3.23 10.55
N ALA A 300 -18.04 2.03 11.13
CA ALA A 300 -18.30 0.81 10.41
C ALA A 300 -19.74 0.76 9.89
N ILE A 301 -20.70 1.18 10.71
CA ILE A 301 -22.12 1.32 10.35
C ILE A 301 -22.33 2.41 9.29
N ARG A 302 -21.53 3.48 9.31
CA ARG A 302 -21.75 4.64 8.43
C ARG A 302 -21.05 4.55 7.09
N TYR A 303 -19.87 3.92 7.04
CA TYR A 303 -18.96 4.00 5.88
C TYR A 303 -18.53 2.65 5.35
N TYR A 304 -18.38 1.63 6.20
CA TYR A 304 -17.75 0.41 5.73
C TYR A 304 -18.70 -0.36 4.80
N PRO A 305 -18.18 -0.92 3.70
CA PRO A 305 -18.94 -1.82 2.85
C PRO A 305 -19.41 -3.04 3.65
N ILE A 306 -20.65 -3.49 3.40
CA ILE A 306 -21.26 -4.58 4.17
C ILE A 306 -20.50 -5.91 3.97
N GLU A 307 -19.79 -6.09 2.84
CA GLU A 307 -18.90 -7.22 2.59
C GLU A 307 -17.67 -7.26 3.50
N HIS A 308 -17.19 -6.12 3.97
CA HIS A 308 -16.13 -6.05 4.97
C HIS A 308 -16.68 -6.31 6.37
N LEU A 309 -17.85 -5.74 6.69
CA LEU A 309 -18.50 -5.93 7.99
C LEU A 309 -18.79 -7.41 8.27
N LEU A 310 -19.21 -8.14 7.24
CA LEU A 310 -19.54 -9.56 7.29
C LEU A 310 -18.37 -10.48 6.88
N MET A 311 -17.16 -9.94 6.76
CA MET A 311 -15.97 -10.74 6.48
C MET A 311 -15.70 -11.70 7.66
N GLY A 312 -15.77 -13.00 7.39
CA GLY A 312 -15.72 -14.03 8.44
C GLY A 312 -17.05 -14.29 9.14
N GLY A 313 -18.17 -13.86 8.55
CA GLY A 313 -19.51 -13.96 9.11
C GLY A 313 -19.85 -12.81 10.07
N ILE A 314 -20.83 -13.01 10.95
CA ILE A 314 -21.31 -11.96 11.87
C ILE A 314 -20.28 -11.58 12.94
N ARG A 315 -19.24 -12.40 13.17
CA ARG A 315 -18.25 -12.16 14.22
C ARG A 315 -17.52 -10.83 14.02
N GLY A 316 -17.14 -10.50 12.79
CA GLY A 316 -16.62 -9.19 12.39
C GLY A 316 -15.35 -8.72 13.10
N ASP A 317 -14.58 -9.61 13.73
CA ASP A 317 -13.34 -9.30 14.43
C ASP A 317 -12.11 -9.75 13.63
N THR A 318 -10.92 -9.44 14.16
CA THR A 318 -9.64 -9.76 13.52
C THR A 318 -9.50 -11.25 13.21
N PHE A 319 -9.92 -12.13 14.14
CA PHE A 319 -9.86 -13.58 13.93
C PHE A 319 -10.80 -14.04 12.81
N GLY A 320 -12.04 -13.56 12.79
CA GLY A 320 -13.01 -13.86 11.74
C GLY A 320 -12.53 -13.37 10.37
N LYS A 321 -11.93 -12.18 10.31
CA LYS A 321 -11.41 -11.63 9.05
C LYS A 321 -10.23 -12.42 8.52
N ILE A 322 -9.23 -12.68 9.36
CA ILE A 322 -8.03 -13.43 8.98
C ILE A 322 -8.38 -14.88 8.60
N SER A 323 -9.41 -15.48 9.20
CA SER A 323 -9.83 -16.85 8.85
C SER A 323 -10.39 -16.99 7.43
N THR A 324 -10.79 -15.89 6.78
CA THR A 324 -11.27 -15.91 5.38
C THR A 324 -10.20 -16.21 4.34
N MET A 325 -8.91 -16.14 4.71
CA MET A 325 -7.82 -16.66 3.89
C MET A 325 -7.77 -18.19 4.07
N ILE A 326 -8.15 -18.93 3.03
CA ILE A 326 -8.39 -20.37 3.06
C ILE A 326 -7.37 -21.07 2.15
N PRO A 327 -6.60 -22.06 2.64
CA PRO A 327 -5.60 -22.77 1.84
C PRO A 327 -6.15 -23.46 0.59
N THR A 328 -7.39 -23.94 0.63
CA THR A 328 -8.03 -24.64 -0.49
C THR A 328 -8.62 -23.69 -1.55
N ASP A 329 -8.50 -22.38 -1.36
CA ASP A 329 -8.92 -21.37 -2.33
C ASP A 329 -7.79 -20.34 -2.52
N LYS A 330 -7.03 -20.48 -3.61
CA LYS A 330 -5.92 -19.57 -3.93
C LYS A 330 -6.36 -18.11 -4.17
N LYS A 331 -7.64 -17.87 -4.45
CA LYS A 331 -8.21 -16.52 -4.65
C LYS A 331 -8.66 -15.88 -3.34
N SER A 332 -8.74 -16.65 -2.25
CA SER A 332 -9.22 -16.16 -0.95
C SER A 332 -8.35 -15.03 -0.39
N ILE A 333 -7.02 -15.07 -0.61
CA ILE A 333 -6.09 -14.02 -0.18
C ILE A 333 -6.32 -12.72 -0.98
N SER A 334 -6.53 -12.82 -2.30
CA SER A 334 -6.88 -11.65 -3.13
C SER A 334 -8.21 -11.03 -2.72
N SER A 335 -9.21 -11.87 -2.47
CA SER A 335 -10.51 -11.46 -1.93
C SER A 335 -10.38 -10.76 -0.58
N PHE A 336 -9.51 -11.27 0.30
CA PHE A 336 -9.23 -10.67 1.60
C PHE A 336 -8.67 -9.25 1.47
N PHE A 337 -7.57 -9.09 0.73
CA PHE A 337 -6.94 -7.78 0.56
C PHE A 337 -7.82 -6.79 -0.18
N TRP A 338 -8.61 -7.26 -1.14
CA TRP A 338 -9.58 -6.45 -1.84
C TRP A 338 -10.63 -5.86 -0.88
N LYS A 339 -11.31 -6.71 -0.10
CA LYS A 339 -12.36 -6.26 0.83
C LYS A 339 -11.79 -5.33 1.91
N LEU A 340 -10.59 -5.64 2.42
CA LEU A 340 -9.89 -4.80 3.38
C LEU A 340 -9.52 -3.43 2.79
N HIS A 341 -8.99 -3.39 1.56
CA HIS A 341 -8.65 -2.15 0.87
C HIS A 341 -9.91 -1.31 0.63
N ASN A 342 -11.03 -1.92 0.23
CA ASN A 342 -12.31 -1.22 0.07
C ASN A 342 -12.84 -0.61 1.37
N ALA A 343 -12.68 -1.30 2.51
CA ALA A 343 -13.07 -0.75 3.80
C ALA A 343 -12.24 0.48 4.16
N ILE A 344 -10.92 0.39 3.98
CA ILE A 344 -10.00 1.49 4.24
C ILE A 344 -10.35 2.67 3.33
N THR A 345 -10.45 2.47 2.02
CA THR A 345 -10.80 3.54 1.06
C THR A 345 -12.17 4.16 1.29
N SER A 346 -13.13 3.40 1.85
CA SER A 346 -14.45 3.94 2.21
C SER A 346 -14.41 4.85 3.44
N SER A 347 -13.47 4.59 4.36
CA SER A 347 -13.25 5.38 5.58
C SER A 347 -12.45 6.68 5.35
N VAL A 348 -11.64 6.74 4.29
CA VAL A 348 -10.86 7.94 3.91
C VAL A 348 -11.55 8.73 2.80
N ASP A 349 -11.78 10.03 3.01
CA ASP A 349 -12.59 10.85 2.08
C ASP A 349 -11.88 11.21 0.75
N ASN A 350 -12.66 11.68 -0.25
CA ASN A 350 -12.22 12.17 -1.56
C ASN A 350 -11.08 13.19 -1.39
N GLY A 351 -9.84 12.81 -1.70
CA GLY A 351 -8.91 13.64 -2.46
C GLY A 351 -8.44 15.00 -1.90
N CYS A 352 -8.81 15.44 -0.70
CA CYS A 352 -8.39 16.78 -0.20
C CYS A 352 -7.93 16.85 1.25
N GLN A 353 -8.10 15.83 2.09
CA GLN A 353 -8.10 16.06 3.55
C GLN A 353 -6.89 15.47 4.30
N CYS A 354 -6.40 14.26 3.96
CA CYS A 354 -5.08 13.84 4.44
C CYS A 354 -3.97 14.68 3.81
N PHE A 355 -4.06 14.96 2.51
CA PHE A 355 -3.06 15.72 1.78
C PHE A 355 -2.83 17.10 2.40
N THR A 356 -3.85 17.89 2.72
CA THR A 356 -3.67 19.26 3.21
C THR A 356 -3.05 19.37 4.61
N GLN A 357 -2.84 18.25 5.30
CA GLN A 357 -2.63 18.25 6.75
C GLN A 357 -1.54 17.33 7.26
N GLU A 358 -0.88 16.53 6.42
CA GLU A 358 0.39 15.93 6.83
C GLU A 358 1.29 17.10 7.34
N TYR A 359 1.72 17.09 8.62
CA TYR A 359 2.77 17.97 9.17
C TYR A 359 4.09 17.20 9.29
N GLU A 360 5.23 17.88 9.55
CA GLU A 360 6.54 17.22 9.68
C GLU A 360 6.44 16.13 10.76
N ASP A 361 7.25 15.07 10.72
CA ASP A 361 7.28 14.06 11.81
C ASP A 361 7.89 14.60 13.12
N LYS A 362 7.91 15.93 13.27
CA LYS A 362 8.19 16.61 14.52
C LYS A 362 7.08 16.30 15.50
N SER A 363 7.42 15.53 16.52
CA SER A 363 6.54 15.23 17.64
C SER A 363 5.83 16.50 18.17
N PRO A 364 4.48 16.54 18.23
CA PRO A 364 3.53 15.53 17.76
C PRO A 364 3.30 15.60 16.25
N TYR A 365 3.14 14.44 15.60
CA TYR A 365 2.67 14.40 14.21
C TYR A 365 1.29 15.07 14.18
N LYS A 366 1.17 16.21 13.52
CA LYS A 366 -0.12 16.89 13.42
C LYS A 366 -0.77 16.43 12.12
N CYS A 367 -2.06 16.12 12.15
CA CYS A 367 -2.93 16.09 10.99
C CYS A 367 -4.17 16.94 11.31
N VAL A 368 -4.14 18.25 11.03
CA VAL A 368 -5.17 19.19 11.52
C VAL A 368 -6.32 19.38 10.54
N PHE A 369 -7.40 18.60 10.70
CA PHE A 369 -8.57 18.66 9.82
C PHE A 369 -9.58 19.79 10.10
N ASP A 370 -9.77 20.70 9.14
CA ASP A 370 -10.90 21.64 9.15
C ASP A 370 -12.13 21.04 8.46
N TYR A 371 -12.92 20.32 9.25
CA TYR A 371 -14.18 19.70 8.86
C TYR A 371 -15.28 20.67 8.45
N LYS A 372 -15.13 21.98 8.70
CA LYS A 372 -16.14 22.98 8.40
C LYS A 372 -16.13 23.41 6.94
N LEU A 373 -14.98 23.30 6.28
CA LEU A 373 -14.79 23.78 4.90
C LEU A 373 -15.27 22.78 3.83
N GLN A 374 -15.59 21.54 4.22
CA GLN A 374 -16.01 20.48 3.29
C GLN A 374 -17.10 19.60 3.91
N ILE A 375 -18.33 20.13 4.00
CA ILE A 375 -19.50 19.35 4.42
C ILE A 375 -19.95 18.45 3.27
N GLN A 376 -19.91 17.12 3.46
CA GLN A 376 -20.35 16.21 2.40
C GLN A 376 -21.89 16.19 2.25
N PRO A 377 -22.40 16.17 1.01
CA PRO A 377 -23.83 16.23 0.75
C PRO A 377 -24.57 14.95 1.17
N GLN A 378 -23.93 13.78 1.12
CA GLN A 378 -24.58 12.47 1.34
C GLN A 378 -24.00 11.73 2.57
N PHE A 379 -24.76 11.73 3.67
CA PHE A 379 -24.48 10.96 4.89
C PHE A 379 -25.79 10.34 5.41
N PRO A 380 -25.78 9.08 5.89
CA PRO A 380 -24.68 8.12 5.93
C PRO A 380 -24.31 7.58 4.54
N ARG A 381 -23.09 7.04 4.36
CA ARG A 381 -22.61 6.43 3.10
C ARG A 381 -22.87 4.92 3.06
N GLN A 382 -24.05 4.52 3.54
CA GLN A 382 -24.56 3.16 3.35
C GLN A 382 -24.63 2.87 1.84
N GLN A 383 -24.65 1.60 1.44
CA GLN A 383 -24.86 1.19 0.04
C GLN A 383 -23.68 1.47 -0.92
N ARG A 384 -22.50 1.80 -0.39
CA ARG A 384 -21.24 1.77 -1.15
C ARG A 384 -20.70 0.34 -1.22
N LEU A 385 -21.16 -0.40 -2.22
CA LEU A 385 -20.52 -1.61 -2.66
C LEU A 385 -19.70 -1.29 -3.90
N PHE A 386 -18.47 -1.79 -3.93
CA PHE A 386 -17.80 -2.30 -5.13
C PHE A 386 -17.94 -1.54 -6.48
N PRO A 387 -16.81 -1.12 -7.08
CA PRO A 387 -15.79 -0.30 -6.48
C PRO A 387 -16.06 1.16 -6.88
N PHE A 388 -15.61 2.10 -6.05
CA PHE A 388 -15.38 3.44 -6.59
C PHE A 388 -14.05 3.38 -7.36
N GLY A 389 -13.59 4.38 -8.09
CA GLY A 389 -12.38 4.26 -8.93
C GLY A 389 -11.39 5.41 -8.73
N LYS A 390 -11.62 6.27 -7.75
CA LYS A 390 -11.03 7.60 -7.65
C LYS A 390 -10.16 7.90 -6.43
N ARG A 391 -10.18 7.14 -5.33
CA ARG A 391 -9.54 7.57 -4.05
C ARG A 391 -8.17 6.96 -3.77
N PHE A 392 -8.06 5.65 -3.89
CA PHE A 392 -6.80 4.88 -3.89
C PHE A 392 -6.86 3.77 -4.94
N GLU A 393 -7.87 3.85 -5.78
CA GLU A 393 -8.19 2.80 -6.72
C GLU A 393 -7.10 2.75 -7.77
N PHE A 394 -6.43 1.60 -7.75
CA PHE A 394 -6.01 0.90 -8.94
C PHE A 394 -5.18 1.78 -9.88
N PHE A 395 -3.88 1.83 -9.59
CA PHE A 395 -2.78 2.17 -10.48
C PHE A 395 -3.18 2.98 -11.69
N LEU A 396 -3.21 4.30 -11.57
CA LEU A 396 -2.94 5.16 -12.71
C LEU A 396 -1.48 4.96 -13.13
N SER A 397 -1.15 3.76 -13.62
CA SER A 397 -0.29 3.67 -14.75
C SER A 397 -1.01 4.41 -15.89
N PRO A 398 -0.26 5.07 -16.78
CA PRO A 398 -0.83 5.66 -17.98
C PRO A 398 -1.70 4.69 -18.81
N ASP A 399 -1.57 3.38 -18.56
CA ASP A 399 -2.24 2.28 -19.26
C ASP A 399 -3.53 1.79 -18.57
N HIS A 400 -4.08 2.53 -17.61
CA HIS A 400 -5.25 2.06 -16.87
C HIS A 400 -6.48 1.90 -17.77
N ASN A 401 -6.99 0.68 -17.89
CA ASN A 401 -8.15 0.37 -18.70
C ASN A 401 -9.44 0.64 -17.91
N TYR A 402 -9.84 1.90 -17.84
CA TYR A 402 -11.10 2.32 -17.23
C TYR A 402 -12.32 1.56 -17.78
N THR A 403 -12.28 1.18 -19.04
CA THR A 403 -13.32 0.37 -19.69
C THR A 403 -13.55 -0.95 -18.96
N LEU A 404 -12.48 -1.68 -18.62
CA LEU A 404 -12.59 -2.96 -17.91
C LEU A 404 -13.25 -2.77 -16.53
N PHE A 405 -12.94 -1.68 -15.85
CA PHE A 405 -13.52 -1.38 -14.56
C PHE A 405 -15.01 -1.01 -14.68
N ASP A 406 -15.35 -0.15 -15.63
CA ASP A 406 -16.72 0.29 -15.87
C ASP A 406 -17.61 -0.88 -16.33
N GLU A 407 -17.10 -1.76 -17.21
CA GLU A 407 -17.79 -2.99 -17.64
C GLU A 407 -18.09 -3.93 -16.46
N ILE A 408 -17.12 -4.16 -15.58
CA ILE A 408 -17.31 -5.01 -14.41
C ILE A 408 -18.29 -4.38 -13.42
N ARG A 409 -18.24 -3.06 -13.25
CA ARG A 409 -19.19 -2.31 -12.42
C ARG A 409 -20.62 -2.44 -12.96
N GLU A 410 -20.81 -2.35 -14.27
CA GLU A 410 -22.12 -2.53 -14.90
C GLU A 410 -22.70 -3.93 -14.65
N GLN A 411 -21.84 -4.96 -14.71
CA GLN A 411 -22.24 -6.35 -14.43
C GLN A 411 -22.72 -6.55 -12.98
N PHE A 412 -22.21 -5.75 -12.03
CA PHE A 412 -22.60 -5.85 -10.63
C PHE A 412 -23.83 -5.05 -10.25
N ILE A 413 -24.37 -4.19 -11.13
CA ILE A 413 -25.55 -3.36 -10.83
C ILE A 413 -26.71 -4.17 -10.21
N PRO A 414 -27.11 -5.34 -10.75
CA PRO A 414 -28.22 -6.11 -10.18
C PRO A 414 -27.92 -6.61 -8.75
N ILE A 415 -26.75 -7.23 -8.54
CA ILE A 415 -26.36 -7.79 -7.25
C ILE A 415 -26.19 -6.68 -6.20
N VAL A 416 -25.56 -5.57 -6.60
CA VAL A 416 -25.38 -4.38 -5.75
C VAL A 416 -26.72 -3.78 -5.36
N THR A 417 -27.67 -3.71 -6.29
CA THR A 417 -29.03 -3.21 -6.01
C THR A 417 -29.72 -4.07 -4.95
N GLU A 418 -29.62 -5.40 -5.06
CA GLU A 418 -30.21 -6.31 -4.08
C GLU A 418 -29.53 -6.21 -2.70
N ILE A 419 -28.19 -6.18 -2.66
CA ILE A 419 -27.46 -5.98 -1.40
C ILE A 419 -27.87 -4.64 -0.77
N ASN A 420 -28.00 -3.56 -1.53
CA ASN A 420 -28.38 -2.25 -1.04
C ASN A 420 -29.80 -2.20 -0.45
N GLN A 421 -30.71 -3.06 -0.92
CA GLN A 421 -32.05 -3.21 -0.34
C GLN A 421 -32.01 -3.94 1.01
N LEU A 422 -31.11 -4.92 1.16
CA LEU A 422 -30.94 -5.71 2.39
C LEU A 422 -30.09 -4.98 3.45
N ASP A 423 -29.12 -4.19 3.01
CA ASP A 423 -28.21 -3.40 3.84
C ASP A 423 -28.87 -2.14 4.41
N THR A 424 -29.67 -2.35 5.46
CA THR A 424 -30.41 -1.27 6.12
C THR A 424 -29.71 -0.79 7.39
N PHE A 425 -29.93 0.47 7.77
CA PHE A 425 -29.45 0.99 9.06
C PHE A 425 -29.96 0.17 10.26
N ALA A 426 -31.20 -0.34 10.19
CA ALA A 426 -31.76 -1.20 11.24
C ALA A 426 -30.95 -2.49 11.42
N LEU A 427 -30.60 -3.16 10.32
CA LEU A 427 -29.72 -4.32 10.34
C LEU A 427 -28.34 -3.97 10.91
N ARG A 428 -27.73 -2.89 10.42
CA ARG A 428 -26.40 -2.45 10.88
C ARG A 428 -26.38 -2.11 12.38
N LYS A 429 -27.48 -1.56 12.91
CA LYS A 429 -27.65 -1.31 14.36
C LYS A 429 -27.71 -2.60 15.16
N GLU A 430 -28.44 -3.62 14.71
CA GLU A 430 -28.45 -4.94 15.35
C GLU A 430 -27.07 -5.59 15.32
N LEU A 431 -26.36 -5.51 14.19
CA LEU A 431 -24.98 -6.00 14.06
C LEU A 431 -24.03 -5.29 15.04
N PHE A 432 -24.16 -3.97 15.20
CA PHE A 432 -23.37 -3.24 16.19
C PHE A 432 -23.67 -3.68 17.63
N GLN A 433 -24.94 -3.84 18.00
CA GLN A 433 -25.32 -4.33 19.33
C GLN A 433 -24.76 -5.74 19.60
N TYR A 434 -24.70 -6.58 18.56
CA TYR A 434 -24.03 -7.87 18.63
C TYR A 434 -22.53 -7.72 18.85
N TRP A 435 -21.84 -6.86 18.10
CA TRP A 435 -20.39 -6.67 18.25
C TRP A 435 -19.98 -6.00 19.55
N SER A 436 -20.72 -5.00 20.01
CA SER A 436 -20.37 -4.18 21.17
C SER A 436 -20.70 -4.89 22.48
N ASN A 437 -21.87 -5.54 22.55
CA ASN A 437 -22.46 -6.02 23.80
C ASN A 437 -22.86 -7.50 23.77
N GLY A 438 -22.61 -8.22 22.67
CA GLY A 438 -22.98 -9.63 22.51
C GLY A 438 -24.49 -9.87 22.38
N VAL A 439 -25.28 -8.83 22.10
CA VAL A 439 -26.73 -8.97 21.93
C VAL A 439 -27.01 -9.78 20.67
N SER A 440 -27.76 -10.88 20.79
CA SER A 440 -28.09 -11.70 19.64
C SER A 440 -28.91 -10.92 18.62
N ILE A 441 -28.56 -11.05 17.33
CA ILE A 441 -29.36 -10.48 16.25
C ILE A 441 -30.69 -11.22 16.11
N SER A 442 -31.73 -10.54 15.67
CA SER A 442 -33.06 -11.13 15.49
C SER A 442 -33.05 -12.23 14.41
N LYS A 443 -34.00 -13.16 14.48
CA LYS A 443 -34.17 -14.21 13.45
C LYS A 443 -34.35 -13.64 12.04
N LYS A 444 -35.05 -12.50 11.94
CA LYS A 444 -35.22 -11.76 10.68
C LYS A 444 -33.86 -11.27 10.17
N SER A 445 -33.10 -10.57 11.01
CA SER A 445 -31.78 -10.05 10.67
C SER A 445 -30.77 -11.15 10.37
N GLN A 446 -30.81 -12.28 11.06
CA GLN A 446 -30.00 -13.46 10.73
C GLN A 446 -30.33 -14.00 9.32
N THR A 447 -31.62 -14.03 8.95
CA THR A 447 -32.04 -14.45 7.60
C THR A 447 -31.51 -13.48 6.55
N THR A 448 -31.61 -12.18 6.79
CA THR A 448 -31.05 -11.13 5.92
C THR A 448 -29.53 -11.23 5.80
N VAL A 449 -28.82 -11.48 6.90
CA VAL A 449 -27.35 -11.72 6.87
C VAL A 449 -27.00 -12.91 6.00
N ASN A 450 -27.74 -14.01 6.09
CA ASN A 450 -27.47 -15.20 5.27
C ASN A 450 -27.67 -14.91 3.78
N GLN A 451 -28.70 -14.13 3.43
CA GLN A 451 -28.92 -13.65 2.06
C GLN A 451 -27.77 -12.75 1.60
N LEU A 452 -27.39 -11.76 2.42
CA LEU A 452 -26.24 -10.88 2.15
C LEU A 452 -24.96 -11.68 1.91
N LEU A 453 -24.63 -12.65 2.76
CA LEU A 453 -23.44 -13.50 2.61
C LEU A 453 -23.45 -14.27 1.29
N SER A 454 -24.60 -14.76 0.85
CA SER A 454 -24.74 -15.42 -0.45
C SER A 454 -24.47 -14.47 -1.63
N LEU A 455 -25.09 -13.28 -1.61
CA LEU A 455 -24.89 -12.25 -2.64
C LEU A 455 -23.45 -11.74 -2.68
N ILE A 456 -22.85 -11.47 -1.51
CA ILE A 456 -21.46 -11.04 -1.36
C ILE A 456 -20.51 -12.12 -1.90
N THR A 457 -20.79 -13.39 -1.62
CA THR A 457 -19.98 -14.51 -2.13
C THR A 457 -20.06 -14.57 -3.65
N ASN A 458 -21.26 -14.49 -4.23
CA ASN A 458 -21.46 -14.45 -5.68
C ASN A 458 -20.71 -13.29 -6.33
N MET A 459 -20.88 -12.06 -5.81
CA MET A 459 -20.18 -10.87 -6.30
C MET A 459 -18.66 -11.02 -6.20
N THR A 460 -18.16 -11.54 -5.06
CA THR A 460 -16.73 -11.78 -4.85
C THR A 460 -16.19 -12.76 -5.88
N THR A 461 -16.87 -13.88 -6.11
CA THR A 461 -16.47 -14.89 -7.10
C THR A 461 -16.43 -14.31 -8.51
N GLN A 462 -17.45 -13.55 -8.91
CA GLN A 462 -17.46 -12.89 -10.22
C GLN A 462 -16.30 -11.90 -10.38
N PHE A 463 -16.04 -11.07 -9.36
CA PHE A 463 -14.91 -10.13 -9.42
C PHE A 463 -13.56 -10.84 -9.46
N MET A 464 -13.36 -11.88 -8.66
CA MET A 464 -12.13 -12.68 -8.66
C MET A 464 -11.93 -13.48 -9.96
N ASN A 465 -12.97 -13.62 -10.78
CA ASN A 465 -12.91 -14.19 -12.12
C ASN A 465 -12.77 -13.12 -13.21
N SER A 466 -12.87 -11.83 -12.86
CA SER A 466 -12.58 -10.73 -13.78
C SER A 466 -11.07 -10.54 -13.97
N ASN A 467 -10.70 -9.77 -14.99
CA ASN A 467 -9.30 -9.43 -15.27
C ASN A 467 -8.81 -8.18 -14.53
N VAL A 468 -9.61 -7.58 -13.64
CA VAL A 468 -9.28 -6.28 -13.01
C VAL A 468 -8.01 -6.39 -12.16
N LEU A 469 -7.94 -7.40 -11.29
CA LEU A 469 -6.79 -7.60 -10.41
C LEU A 469 -5.56 -8.07 -11.20
N SER A 470 -5.73 -8.98 -12.17
CA SER A 470 -4.62 -9.50 -12.97
C SER A 470 -4.00 -8.43 -13.87
N ALA A 471 -4.81 -7.59 -14.50
CA ALA A 471 -4.31 -6.47 -15.31
C ALA A 471 -3.37 -5.55 -14.51
N SER A 472 -3.70 -5.30 -13.24
CA SER A 472 -2.89 -4.43 -12.38
C SER A 472 -1.71 -5.15 -11.74
N TYR A 473 -1.93 -6.33 -11.16
CA TYR A 473 -1.00 -6.94 -10.21
C TYR A 473 -0.37 -8.25 -10.67
N SER A 474 -0.81 -8.84 -11.79
CA SER A 474 -0.17 -10.06 -12.28
C SER A 474 1.28 -9.77 -12.57
N TYR A 475 2.14 -10.53 -11.90
CA TYR A 475 3.56 -10.54 -12.13
C TYR A 475 3.89 -11.78 -12.94
N GLN A 476 4.27 -11.56 -14.19
CA GLN A 476 4.97 -12.56 -14.98
C GLN A 476 6.46 -12.29 -14.80
N SER A 477 7.24 -13.35 -14.70
CA SER A 477 8.70 -13.31 -14.65
C SER A 477 9.23 -14.11 -15.83
N ASP A 478 10.46 -13.83 -16.28
CA ASP A 478 11.10 -14.58 -17.37
C ASP A 478 11.15 -16.09 -17.08
N LEU A 479 11.18 -16.45 -15.79
CA LEU A 479 11.03 -17.82 -15.30
C LEU A 479 9.63 -18.00 -14.69
N PRO A 480 8.83 -18.97 -15.14
CA PRO A 480 7.53 -19.26 -14.51
C PRO A 480 7.73 -19.68 -13.05
N LEU A 481 6.73 -19.39 -12.21
CA LEU A 481 6.74 -19.77 -10.80
C LEU A 481 6.89 -21.30 -10.66
N GLN A 482 7.96 -21.76 -10.02
CA GLN A 482 8.22 -23.18 -9.84
C GLN A 482 7.66 -23.66 -8.50
N CYS A 483 6.60 -24.48 -8.54
CA CYS A 483 5.83 -24.89 -7.35
C CYS A 483 6.64 -25.74 -6.36
N ASN A 484 7.49 -26.64 -6.87
CA ASN A 484 8.42 -27.43 -6.06
C ASN A 484 9.39 -26.55 -5.27
N LEU A 485 9.86 -25.44 -5.85
CA LEU A 485 10.76 -24.51 -5.17
C LEU A 485 10.03 -23.73 -4.06
N ILE A 486 8.74 -23.43 -4.19
CA ILE A 486 8.00 -22.71 -3.14
C ILE A 486 8.12 -23.46 -1.81
N LEU A 487 7.81 -24.75 -1.81
CA LEU A 487 7.87 -25.57 -0.60
C LEU A 487 9.31 -25.73 -0.10
N GLU A 488 10.27 -25.90 -1.00
CA GLU A 488 11.70 -25.94 -0.65
C GLU A 488 12.12 -24.66 0.10
N LYS A 489 11.81 -23.47 -0.44
CA LYS A 489 12.18 -22.18 0.17
C LYS A 489 11.45 -21.95 1.48
N LEU A 490 10.17 -22.31 1.58
CA LEU A 490 9.41 -22.19 2.82
C LEU A 490 9.93 -23.13 3.92
N ASN A 491 10.35 -24.35 3.56
CA ASN A 491 10.94 -25.31 4.50
C ASN A 491 12.39 -24.97 4.90
N ALA A 492 13.15 -24.34 3.99
CA ALA A 492 14.50 -23.84 4.28
C ALA A 492 14.50 -22.72 5.34
N SER A 493 13.35 -22.12 5.64
CA SER A 493 13.13 -21.26 6.81
C SER A 493 13.15 -22.10 8.11
N THR A 494 14.32 -22.59 8.51
CA THR A 494 14.51 -23.48 9.66
C THR A 494 14.36 -22.82 11.04
N HIS A 495 14.28 -21.50 11.11
CA HIS A 495 14.12 -20.79 12.38
C HIS A 495 12.65 -20.72 12.77
N SER A 496 12.27 -21.35 13.89
CA SER A 496 10.91 -21.23 14.40
C SER A 496 10.69 -19.81 14.92
N LEU A 497 9.86 -19.05 14.22
CA LEU A 497 9.24 -17.85 14.77
C LEU A 497 8.05 -18.29 15.60
N SER A 498 7.86 -17.67 16.76
CA SER A 498 6.59 -17.80 17.46
C SER A 498 5.47 -17.33 16.52
N THR A 499 4.38 -18.10 16.47
CA THR A 499 3.20 -17.67 15.73
C THR A 499 2.70 -16.36 16.34
N PRO A 500 2.58 -15.26 15.57
CA PRO A 500 2.10 -14.00 16.09
C PRO A 500 0.70 -14.17 16.69
N THR A 501 0.47 -13.56 17.84
CA THR A 501 -0.84 -13.59 18.49
C THR A 501 -1.61 -12.33 18.15
N ILE A 502 -2.91 -12.49 17.88
CA ILE A 502 -3.82 -11.35 17.75
C ILE A 502 -4.02 -10.80 19.17
N ARG A 503 -3.56 -9.56 19.39
CA ARG A 503 -3.72 -8.82 20.64
C ARG A 503 -5.02 -8.03 20.67
N ASP A 504 -5.29 -7.42 21.83
CA ASP A 504 -6.48 -6.60 22.03
C ASP A 504 -6.46 -5.37 21.10
N ALA A 505 -7.57 -5.21 20.40
CA ALA A 505 -7.82 -4.10 19.50
C ALA A 505 -8.34 -2.86 20.23
N PHE A 506 -8.69 -2.96 21.52
CA PHE A 506 -9.10 -1.83 22.34
C PHE A 506 -7.93 -0.85 22.54
N PRO A 507 -8.08 0.45 22.22
CA PRO A 507 -7.03 1.44 22.48
C PRO A 507 -6.70 1.48 23.98
N PRO A 508 -5.42 1.60 24.37
CA PRO A 508 -5.05 1.84 25.76
C PRO A 508 -5.83 3.04 26.33
N SER A 509 -6.28 2.97 27.59
CA SER A 509 -7.11 4.02 28.19
C SER A 509 -6.43 5.39 28.21
N VAL A 510 -5.09 5.42 28.31
CA VAL A 510 -4.28 6.65 28.21
C VAL A 510 -4.39 7.32 26.83
N CYS A 511 -4.79 6.57 25.80
CA CYS A 511 -5.01 7.10 24.46
C CYS A 511 -6.34 7.84 24.30
N ASN A 512 -7.32 7.66 25.21
CA ASN A 512 -8.65 8.27 25.09
C ASN A 512 -8.63 9.80 24.81
N PRO A 513 -7.76 10.62 25.44
CA PRO A 513 -7.69 12.06 25.15
C PRO A 513 -7.10 12.41 23.78
N TYR A 514 -6.42 11.45 23.15
CA TYR A 514 -5.71 11.61 21.89
C TYR A 514 -6.48 11.00 20.71
N LEU A 515 -7.45 10.11 20.97
CA LEU A 515 -8.32 9.54 19.95
C LEU A 515 -9.13 10.65 19.28
N GLN A 516 -8.82 10.94 18.02
CA GLN A 516 -9.59 11.90 17.24
C GLN A 516 -10.71 11.16 16.49
N PRO A 517 -11.95 11.67 16.49
CA PRO A 517 -12.97 11.17 15.55
C PRO A 517 -12.41 11.26 14.13
N SER A 518 -12.73 10.31 13.25
CA SER A 518 -12.23 10.47 11.87
C SER A 518 -12.74 11.76 11.27
N VAL A 519 -12.05 12.24 10.26
CA VAL A 519 -12.47 13.37 9.43
C VAL A 519 -13.93 13.26 8.99
N CYS A 520 -14.35 12.06 8.55
CA CYS A 520 -15.74 11.79 8.17
C CYS A 520 -16.69 11.97 9.36
N ASP A 521 -16.26 11.58 10.56
CA ASP A 521 -17.04 11.73 11.79
C ASP A 521 -17.17 13.19 12.20
N GLN A 522 -16.08 13.94 12.13
CA GLN A 522 -16.08 15.36 12.43
C GLN A 522 -17.03 16.12 11.49
N GLN A 523 -17.06 15.78 10.20
CA GLN A 523 -18.02 16.34 9.24
C GLN A 523 -19.46 15.95 9.54
N TYR A 524 -19.71 14.68 9.87
CA TYR A 524 -21.04 14.19 10.23
C TYR A 524 -21.54 14.90 11.50
N LEU A 525 -20.70 14.95 12.53
CA LEU A 525 -20.99 15.64 13.78
C LEU A 525 -21.29 17.11 13.52
N TYR A 526 -20.48 17.81 12.73
CA TYR A 526 -20.72 19.21 12.39
C TYR A 526 -22.00 19.45 11.59
N LYS A 527 -22.35 18.56 10.66
CA LYS A 527 -23.54 18.69 9.82
C LYS A 527 -24.84 18.48 10.60
N TYR A 528 -24.84 17.56 11.56
CA TYR A 528 -26.05 17.13 12.27
C TYR A 528 -26.12 17.56 13.74
N PHE A 529 -25.01 18.00 14.32
CA PHE A 529 -24.91 18.43 15.72
C PHE A 529 -24.17 19.78 15.80
N THR A 530 -24.76 20.74 16.50
CA THR A 530 -24.28 22.14 16.52
C THR A 530 -23.03 22.38 17.38
N GLN A 531 -22.42 21.33 17.95
CA GLN A 531 -21.19 21.44 18.72
C GLN A 531 -20.20 20.34 18.31
N PRO A 532 -18.99 20.69 17.83
CA PRO A 532 -17.94 19.71 17.60
C PRO A 532 -17.44 19.14 18.95
N PRO A 533 -16.97 17.89 19.00
CA PRO A 533 -16.17 17.43 20.13
C PRO A 533 -14.96 18.35 20.26
N VAL A 534 -14.83 19.02 21.40
CA VAL A 534 -13.60 19.74 21.76
C VAL A 534 -12.60 18.68 22.21
N THR A 535 -11.83 18.14 21.27
CA THR A 535 -10.63 17.34 21.58
C THR A 535 -9.40 18.08 21.10
N SER A 536 -9.25 19.33 21.53
CA SER A 536 -7.89 19.89 21.62
C SER A 536 -7.15 19.00 22.62
N PRO A 537 -6.06 18.31 22.22
CA PRO A 537 -5.25 17.59 23.18
C PRO A 537 -4.81 18.58 24.27
N PRO A 538 -4.64 18.16 25.53
CA PRO A 538 -3.95 18.98 26.52
C PRO A 538 -2.64 19.47 25.91
N LYS A 539 -2.32 20.77 26.06
CA LYS A 539 -1.05 21.31 25.59
C LYS A 539 0.07 20.40 26.08
N SER A 540 0.79 19.77 25.13
CA SER A 540 2.03 19.04 25.42
C SER A 540 2.92 19.95 26.25
N THR A 541 3.39 19.45 27.39
CA THR A 541 4.23 20.19 28.35
C THR A 541 5.65 20.46 27.85
N LYS A 542 5.97 20.13 26.59
CA LYS A 542 7.19 20.59 25.93
C LYS A 542 6.88 21.80 25.05
N ASN A 543 7.08 22.99 25.62
CA ASN A 543 7.17 24.23 24.87
C ASN A 543 8.30 24.12 23.84
N VAL A 544 7.96 24.08 22.55
CA VAL A 544 8.88 24.45 21.48
C VAL A 544 8.45 25.84 21.03
N GLU A 545 9.26 26.84 21.36
CA GLU A 545 9.06 28.21 20.92
C GLU A 545 9.12 28.27 19.38
N PRO A 546 8.22 29.02 18.72
CA PRO A 546 8.32 29.25 17.29
C PRO A 546 9.54 30.13 17.01
N ILE A 547 10.51 29.57 16.28
CA ILE A 547 11.62 30.35 15.71
C ILE A 547 11.04 31.27 14.63
N ASN A 548 11.22 32.58 14.82
CA ASN A 548 10.82 33.65 13.92
C ASN A 548 11.32 33.40 12.49
N SER A 549 10.41 33.15 11.56
CA SER A 549 10.72 33.20 10.13
C SER A 549 10.83 34.66 9.70
N THR A 550 12.06 35.06 9.37
CA THR A 550 12.37 36.36 8.82
C THR A 550 11.74 36.48 7.44
N THR A 551 10.89 37.48 7.27
CA THR A 551 10.19 37.78 6.02
C THR A 551 11.21 38.33 5.02
N SER A 552 11.61 37.54 4.03
CA SER A 552 12.31 38.05 2.85
C SER A 552 11.28 38.47 1.80
N THR A 553 11.15 39.79 1.64
CA THR A 553 10.56 40.43 0.46
C THR A 553 11.38 40.11 -0.77
N THR A 554 10.79 39.45 -1.77
CA THR A 554 11.40 39.38 -3.10
C THR A 554 10.41 39.82 -4.17
N SER A 555 10.90 40.78 -4.94
CA SER A 555 10.27 41.50 -6.03
C SER A 555 9.98 40.61 -7.23
N THR A 556 8.87 40.94 -7.88
CA THR A 556 8.39 40.33 -9.11
C THR A 556 9.28 40.76 -10.28
N SER A 557 9.87 39.79 -10.99
CA SER A 557 10.40 40.02 -12.34
C SER A 557 9.77 39.02 -13.31
N LYS A 558 9.23 39.55 -14.41
CA LYS A 558 8.70 38.81 -15.56
C LYS A 558 9.83 38.58 -16.58
N SER A 559 10.01 37.35 -17.05
CA SER A 559 10.50 37.03 -18.41
C SER A 559 10.21 35.55 -18.70
N SER A 560 9.28 35.21 -19.59
CA SER A 560 9.46 34.95 -21.04
C SER A 560 9.90 33.51 -21.37
N THR A 561 8.92 32.76 -21.90
CA THR A 561 9.00 31.77 -23.00
C THR A 561 10.31 31.02 -23.24
N GLY A 562 10.25 29.70 -23.06
CA GLY A 562 11.22 28.72 -23.57
C GLY A 562 10.50 27.43 -23.97
N SER A 563 10.58 27.10 -25.25
CA SER A 563 9.91 26.01 -25.97
C SER A 563 10.41 24.61 -25.61
N SER A 564 9.50 23.65 -25.42
CA SER A 564 9.83 22.22 -25.34
C SER A 564 9.75 21.56 -26.73
N PHE A 565 10.89 21.10 -27.22
CA PHE A 565 10.98 20.20 -28.36
C PHE A 565 10.77 18.76 -27.86
N ARG A 566 9.64 18.14 -28.19
CA ARG A 566 9.43 16.70 -28.03
C ARG A 566 9.66 16.02 -29.39
N PHE A 567 10.67 15.16 -29.47
CA PHE A 567 10.84 14.21 -30.57
C PHE A 567 9.72 13.16 -30.50
N LYS A 568 8.71 13.28 -31.37
CA LYS A 568 7.77 12.19 -31.70
C LYS A 568 8.26 11.56 -33.00
N ILE A 569 8.80 10.36 -32.92
CA ILE A 569 9.03 9.53 -34.12
C ILE A 569 7.65 9.10 -34.63
N ASN A 570 7.26 9.65 -35.78
CA ASN A 570 5.96 9.43 -36.41
C ASN A 570 5.90 8.03 -37.04
N PHE A 571 5.12 7.14 -36.41
CA PHE A 571 4.73 5.81 -36.92
C PHE A 571 4.08 5.86 -38.32
N ILE A 572 3.56 7.03 -38.71
CA ILE A 572 2.96 7.31 -40.02
C ILE A 572 3.98 7.21 -41.17
N LEU A 573 5.26 7.54 -40.94
CA LEU A 573 6.28 7.50 -41.99
C LEU A 573 6.63 6.07 -42.42
N ILE A 574 6.53 5.11 -41.50
CA ILE A 574 6.74 3.69 -41.81
C ILE A 574 5.56 3.15 -42.62
N ILE A 575 4.32 3.51 -42.28
CA ILE A 575 3.13 3.08 -43.04
C ILE A 575 3.11 3.69 -44.45
N VAL A 576 3.54 4.94 -44.61
CA VAL A 576 3.65 5.59 -45.93
C VAL A 576 4.76 4.95 -46.77
N LEU A 577 5.90 4.59 -46.18
CA LEU A 577 6.95 3.86 -46.88
C LEU A 577 6.45 2.47 -47.32
N ILE A 578 5.71 1.77 -46.45
CA ILE A 578 5.10 0.47 -46.77
C ILE A 578 4.08 0.63 -47.90
N LEU A 579 3.18 1.60 -47.86
CA LEU A 579 2.18 1.81 -48.93
C LEU A 579 2.82 2.23 -50.27
N SER A 580 3.96 2.93 -50.23
CA SER A 580 4.68 3.33 -51.45
C SER A 580 5.37 2.17 -52.18
N ILE A 581 5.73 1.09 -51.46
CA ILE A 581 6.28 -0.14 -52.06
C ILE A 581 5.17 -0.99 -52.72
N PHE A 582 3.90 -0.79 -52.34
CA PHE A 582 2.76 -1.54 -52.88
C PHE A 582 2.10 -0.86 -54.09
N SER A 583 2.64 0.29 -54.52
CA SER A 583 2.16 1.05 -55.68
C SER A 583 3.02 0.88 -56.93
N PHE A 584 3.89 -0.15 -56.98
CA PHE A 584 4.70 -0.51 -58.15
C PHE A 584 4.55 -1.99 -58.53
#